data_AF-B4YII8-F1
#
_entry.id   AF-B4YII8-F1
#
_cell.length_a   1.000
_cell.length_b   1.000
_cell.length_c   1.000
_cell.angle_alpha   90.00
_cell.angle_beta   90.00
_cell.angle_gamma   90.00
#
_symmetry.space_group_name_H-M   'P 1'
#
loop_
_entity.id
_entity.type
_entity.pdbx_description
1 polymer ?
#
loop_
_entity_poly.entity_id
_entity_poly.type
_entity_poly.pdbx_seq_one_letter_code
_entity_poly.pdbx_strand_id
1 'polypeptide(L)' 'MTNVELLDQAQRLLFDEAAALDQRRWEDWLALYTPDCEFWVPAWKSEDVPTDDPGGEVSLVYYNSRAGL' A
#
# COMPACT_ATOMS: atom_id res chain seq x y z
N MET A 1 24.15 4.30 5.66
CA MET A 1 23.04 5.18 5.28
C MET A 1 22.63 5.98 6.49
N THR A 2 22.57 7.30 6.38
CA THR A 2 22.13 8.21 7.46
C THR A 2 20.60 8.26 7.51
N ASN A 3 20.04 8.80 8.60
CA ASN A 3 18.59 8.99 8.73
C ASN A 3 18.03 9.91 7.62
N VAL A 4 18.79 10.93 7.22
CA VAL A 4 18.41 11.84 6.13
C VAL A 4 18.36 11.12 4.78
N GLU A 5 19.34 10.26 4.50
CA GLU A 5 19.35 9.45 3.27
C GLU A 5 18.18 8.46 3.23
N LEU A 6 17.82 7.86 4.37
CA LEU A 6 16.67 6.96 4.46
C LEU A 6 15.34 7.68 4.22
N LEU A 7 15.17 8.88 4.77
CA LEU A 7 13.98 9.69 4.55
C LEU A 7 13.83 10.10 3.08
N ASP A 8 14.90 10.55 2.43
CA ASP A 8 14.87 10.89 1.00
C ASP A 8 14.49 9.68 0.13
N GLN A 9 15.03 8.49 0.44
CA GLN A 9 14.66 7.26 -0.28
C GLN A 9 13.19 6.89 -0.07
N ALA A 10 12.69 6.95 1.17
CA ALA A 10 11.29 6.65 1.47
C ALA A 10 10.33 7.63 0.78
N GLN A 11 10.68 8.92 0.75
CA GLN A 11 9.89 9.94 0.05
C GLN A 11 9.83 9.69 -1.45
N ARG A 12 10.97 9.37 -2.07
CA ARG A 12 11.02 9.05 -3.51
C ARG A 12 10.16 7.84 -3.84
N LEU A 13 10.23 6.77 -3.03
CA LEU A 13 9.39 5.59 -3.21
C LEU A 13 7.90 5.95 -3.26
N LEU A 14 7.43 6.77 -2.31
CA LEU A 14 6.02 7.21 -2.27
C LEU A 14 5.64 8.08 -3.48
N PHE A 15 6.54 8.96 -3.94
CA PHE A 15 6.28 9.78 -5.12
C PHE A 15 6.25 8.96 -6.41
N ASP A 16 7.16 7.99 -6.55
CA ASP A 16 7.21 7.09 -7.71
C ASP A 16 5.95 6.21 -7.77
N GLU A 17 5.48 5.72 -6.61
CA GLU A 17 4.23 4.97 -6.50
C GLU A 17 3.02 5.79 -6.98
N ALA A 18 2.84 6.99 -6.43
CA ALA A 18 1.74 7.88 -6.80
C ALA A 18 1.78 8.24 -8.29
N ALA A 19 2.98 8.56 -8.81
CA ALA A 19 3.16 8.89 -10.22
C ALA A 19 2.85 7.70 -11.15
N ALA A 20 3.17 6.46 -10.74
CA ALA A 20 2.84 5.27 -11.51
C ALA A 20 1.31 5.05 -11.57
N LEU A 21 0.61 5.21 -10.44
CA LEU A 21 -0.86 5.13 -10.38
C LEU A 21 -1.54 6.21 -11.24
N ASP A 22 -1.16 7.47 -11.08
CA ASP A 22 -1.74 8.61 -11.83
C ASP A 22 -1.59 8.44 -13.34
N GLN A 23 -0.46 7.89 -13.77
CA GLN A 23 -0.14 7.65 -15.18
C GLN A 23 -0.60 6.28 -15.68
N ARG A 24 -1.25 5.46 -14.84
CA ARG A 24 -1.71 4.10 -15.16
C ARG A 24 -0.59 3.16 -15.60
N ARG A 25 0.61 3.33 -15.06
CA ARG A 25 1.77 2.45 -15.29
C ARG A 25 1.73 1.29 -14.32
N TRP A 26 0.84 0.33 -14.57
CA TRP A 26 0.53 -0.76 -13.63
C TRP A 26 1.71 -1.68 -13.34
N GLU A 27 2.49 -2.04 -14.35
CA GLU A 27 3.68 -2.89 -14.18
C GLU A 27 4.73 -2.20 -13.29
N ASP A 28 4.97 -0.90 -13.53
CA ASP A 28 5.90 -0.10 -12.72
C ASP A 28 5.42 0.01 -11.27
N TRP A 29 4.11 0.21 -11.07
CA TRP A 29 3.50 0.25 -9.74
C TRP A 29 3.62 -1.10 -9.02
N LEU A 30 3.25 -2.21 -9.68
CA LEU A 30 3.37 -3.56 -9.13
C LEU A 30 4.83 -3.95 -8.82
N ALA A 31 5.82 -3.40 -9.54
CA ALA A 31 7.23 -3.66 -9.27
C ALA A 31 7.72 -3.07 -7.93
N LEU A 32 6.99 -2.10 -7.35
CA LEU A 32 7.31 -1.51 -6.04
C LEU A 32 6.95 -2.41 -4.86
N TYR A 33 6.13 -3.44 -5.09
CA TYR A 33 5.63 -4.35 -4.07
C TYR A 33 6.41 -5.65 -4.06
N THR A 34 6.73 -6.15 -2.86
CA THR A 34 7.30 -7.50 -2.73
C THR A 34 6.24 -8.56 -3.05
N PRO A 35 6.64 -9.77 -3.49
CA PRO A 35 5.67 -10.83 -3.80
C PRO A 35 4.73 -11.19 -2.64
N ASP A 36 5.20 -11.04 -1.40
CA ASP A 36 4.51 -11.34 -0.14
C ASP A 36 3.83 -10.12 0.49
N CYS A 37 3.76 -8.99 -0.21
CA CYS A 37 3.14 -7.79 0.34
C CYS A 37 1.63 -7.97 0.54
N GLU A 38 1.17 -7.69 1.76
CA GLU A 38 -0.25 -7.58 2.11
C GLU A 38 -0.73 -6.15 1.80
N PHE A 39 -1.84 -6.04 1.05
CA PHE A 39 -2.46 -4.76 0.73
C PHE A 39 -3.84 -4.69 1.37
N TRP A 40 -4.03 -3.74 2.28
CA TRP A 40 -5.23 -3.64 3.08
C TRP A 40 -5.72 -2.20 3.20
N VAL A 41 -6.99 -2.01 2.84
CA VAL A 41 -7.75 -0.78 3.10
C VAL A 41 -8.89 -1.16 4.05
N PRO A 42 -8.83 -0.77 5.34
CA PRO A 42 -9.85 -1.12 6.31
C PRO A 42 -11.18 -0.47 5.96
N ALA A 43 -12.28 -1.14 6.33
CA ALA A 43 -13.58 -0.51 6.37
C ALA A 43 -13.73 0.32 7.66
N TRP A 44 -14.82 1.07 7.76
CA TRP A 44 -15.13 1.85 8.94
C TRP A 44 -16.17 1.12 9.80
N LYS A 45 -15.84 0.83 11.06
CA LYS A 45 -16.78 0.34 12.09
C LYS A 45 -17.77 1.43 12.49
N SER A 46 -17.30 2.67 12.49
CA SER A 46 -18.05 3.91 12.77
C SER A 46 -17.35 5.09 12.10
N GLU A 47 -17.88 6.31 12.21
CA GLU A 47 -17.34 7.52 11.57
C GLU A 47 -15.85 7.76 11.81
N ASP A 48 -15.35 7.43 13.00
CA ASP A 48 -13.96 7.70 13.40
C ASP A 48 -13.12 6.43 13.67
N VAL A 49 -13.68 5.23 13.47
CA VAL A 49 -13.02 3.97 13.85
C VAL A 49 -12.92 3.02 12.65
N PRO A 50 -11.71 2.78 12.11
CA PRO A 50 -11.51 1.74 11.10
C PRO A 50 -11.53 0.33 11.70
N THR A 51 -11.69 -0.69 10.86
CA THR A 51 -11.42 -2.09 11.21
C THR A 51 -9.94 -2.31 11.47
N ASP A 52 -9.62 -3.21 12.39
CA ASP A 52 -8.26 -3.48 12.87
C ASP A 52 -7.80 -4.94 12.66
N ASP A 53 -8.71 -5.81 12.21
CA ASP A 53 -8.41 -7.19 11.82
C ASP A 53 -8.93 -7.51 10.40
N PRO A 54 -8.06 -7.61 9.38
CA PRO A 54 -8.49 -7.96 8.02
C PRO A 54 -8.99 -9.40 7.87
N GLY A 55 -8.67 -10.29 8.82
CA GLY A 55 -9.08 -11.70 8.78
C GLY A 55 -10.43 -11.98 9.43
N GLY A 56 -10.82 -11.15 10.40
CA GLY A 56 -12.09 -11.26 11.14
C GLY A 56 -13.13 -10.22 10.77
N GLU A 57 -12.75 -9.14 10.09
CA GLU A 57 -13.61 -7.98 9.87
C GLU A 57 -13.71 -7.57 8.40
N VAL A 58 -14.75 -6.81 8.08
CA VAL A 58 -14.97 -6.33 6.72
C VAL A 58 -13.86 -5.35 6.33
N SER A 59 -13.36 -5.50 5.10
CA SER A 59 -12.39 -4.60 4.48
C SER A 59 -12.99 -3.94 3.24
N LEU A 60 -12.51 -2.75 2.88
CA LEU A 60 -12.84 -2.15 1.58
C LEU A 60 -12.04 -2.81 0.46
N VAL A 61 -10.75 -3.08 0.73
CA VAL A 61 -9.85 -3.84 -0.14
C VAL A 61 -8.99 -4.71 0.75
N TYR A 62 -8.84 -6.00 0.40
CA TYR A 62 -7.90 -6.87 1.08
C TYR A 62 -7.30 -7.89 0.10
N TYR A 63 -5.98 -7.90 0.03
CA TYR A 63 -5.20 -8.92 -0.67
C TYR A 63 -4.05 -9.38 0.23
N ASN A 64 -3.94 -10.69 0.43
CA ASN A 64 -2.91 -11.30 1.27
C ASN A 64 -1.56 -11.48 0.55
N SER A 65 -1.46 -11.07 -0.72
CA SER A 65 -0.24 -11.06 -1.52
C SER A 65 -0.39 -10.12 -2.70
N ARG A 66 0.74 -9.68 -3.26
CA ARG A 66 0.78 -8.85 -4.48
C ARG A 66 0.07 -9.48 -5.67
N ALA A 67 -0.09 -10.80 -5.72
CA ALA A 67 -0.79 -11.47 -6.81
C ALA A 67 -2.29 -11.08 -6.92
N GLY A 68 -2.86 -10.46 -5.88
CA GLY A 68 -4.21 -9.91 -5.91
C GLY A 68 -4.32 -8.47 -6.42
N LEU A 69 -3.19 -7.76 -6.55
CA LEU A 69 -3.11 -6.40 -7.08
C LEU A 69 -3.02 -6.39 -8.61
#